data_AF-A0A941DPJ0-F1
#
_entry.id   AF-A0A941DPJ0-F1
#
_cell.length_a   1.000
_cell.length_b   1.000
_cell.length_c   1.000
_cell.angle_alpha   90.00
_cell.angle_beta   90.00
_cell.angle_gamma   90.00
#
_symmetry.space_group_name_H-M   'P 1'
#
loop_
_entity.id
_entity.type
_entity.pdbx_description
1 polymer ?
#
loop_
_entity_poly.entity_id
_entity_poly.type
_entity_poly.pdbx_seq_one_letter_code
_entity_poly.pdbx_strand_id
1 'polypeptide(L)'
;MQMGSDRRTAALQGTAEIGLAVAATTFSIIAVFIPVAFMPGMPGEWFRPFALTVTCSVLVSLGISFTLDPMLSAYWGDPADHHTAPKKGLSKLLARFNDWFDR
;
A
#
# COMPACT_ATOMS: atom_id res chain seq x y z
N MET A 1 2.51 8.49 16.32
CA MET A 1 2.94 9.77 16.95
C MET A 1 4.20 9.55 17.79
N GLN A 2 5.28 9.02 17.21
CA GLN A 2 6.52 8.74 17.94
C GLN A 2 7.51 9.92 17.99
N MET A 3 7.37 10.92 17.10
CA MET A 3 8.29 12.07 17.00
C MET A 3 7.69 13.43 17.40
N GLY A 4 6.51 13.46 18.03
CA GLY A 4 5.85 14.73 18.42
C GLY A 4 5.36 15.59 17.25
N SER A 5 5.39 15.08 16.02
CA SER A 5 4.87 15.75 14.83
C SER A 5 3.34 15.69 14.77
N ASP A 6 2.74 16.79 14.32
CA ASP A 6 1.32 16.87 13.98
C ASP A 6 0.92 15.69 13.07
N ARG A 7 -0.25 15.07 13.29
CA ARG A 7 -0.68 13.85 12.57
C ARG A 7 -0.61 14.02 11.05
N ARG A 8 -0.87 15.24 10.56
CA ARG A 8 -0.76 15.59 9.13
C ARG A 8 0.68 15.49 8.63
N THR A 9 1.64 16.00 9.39
CA THR A 9 3.06 15.94 9.05
C THR A 9 3.59 14.51 9.07
N ALA A 10 3.19 13.71 10.06
CA ALA A 10 3.57 12.30 10.14
C ALA A 10 3.02 11.47 8.97
N ALA A 11 1.75 11.68 8.61
CA ALA A 11 1.13 11.03 7.44
C ALA A 11 1.87 11.41 6.15
N LEU A 12 2.18 12.70 5.94
CA LEU A 12 2.90 13.19 4.76
C LEU A 12 4.30 12.57 4.65
N GLN A 13 5.08 12.54 5.74
CA GLN A 13 6.41 11.94 5.75
C GLN A 13 6.36 10.44 5.48
N GLY A 14 5.45 9.71 6.13
CA GLY A 14 5.28 8.27 5.90
C GLY A 14 4.88 7.95 4.46
N THR A 15 3.96 8.71 3.88
CA THR A 15 3.60 8.52 2.46
C THR A 15 4.73 8.89 1.51
N ALA A 16 5.58 9.87 1.84
CA ALA A 16 6.73 10.24 1.00
C ALA A 16 7.83 9.16 1.00
N GLU A 17 8.04 8.50 2.13
CA GLU A 17 9.06 7.45 2.28
C GLU A 17 8.70 6.18 1.51
N ILE A 18 7.42 5.78 1.54
CA ILE A 18 6.94 4.55 0.90
C ILE A 18 6.42 4.81 -0.52
N GLY A 19 6.10 6.07 -0.84
CA GLY A 19 5.47 6.47 -2.09
C GLY A 19 6.26 6.06 -3.33
N LEU A 20 7.58 6.25 -3.31
CA LEU A 20 8.43 5.85 -4.44
C LEU A 20 8.43 4.32 -4.65
N ALA A 21 8.38 3.54 -3.57
CA ALA A 21 8.32 2.08 -3.64
C ALA A 21 7.01 1.59 -4.26
N VAL A 22 5.86 2.17 -3.85
CA VAL A 22 4.54 1.82 -4.39
C VAL A 22 4.41 2.27 -5.85
N ALA A 23 4.89 3.46 -6.20
CA ALA A 23 4.92 3.91 -7.59
C ALA A 23 5.77 2.95 -8.45
N ALA A 24 6.94 2.52 -7.97
CA ALA A 24 7.81 1.60 -8.69
C ALA A 24 7.16 0.24 -8.97
N THR A 25 6.46 -0.37 -8.00
CA THR A 25 5.74 -1.64 -8.24
C THR A 25 4.59 -1.46 -9.23
N THR A 26 3.90 -0.32 -9.16
CA THR A 26 2.83 0.04 -10.10
C THR A 26 3.37 0.18 -11.52
N PHE A 27 4.48 0.90 -11.71
CA PHE A 27 5.13 1.02 -13.01
C PHE A 27 5.67 -0.32 -13.52
N SER A 28 6.13 -1.20 -12.64
CA SER A 28 6.52 -2.57 -13.02
C SER A 28 5.35 -3.35 -13.62
N ILE A 29 4.16 -3.28 -13.00
CA ILE A 29 2.94 -3.90 -13.54
C ILE A 29 2.62 -3.32 -14.93
N ILE A 30 2.66 -2.00 -15.07
CA ILE A 30 2.39 -1.33 -16.35
C ILE A 30 3.41 -1.78 -17.41
N ALA A 31 4.69 -1.88 -17.07
CA ALA A 31 5.75 -2.32 -17.98
C ALA A 31 5.53 -3.76 -18.49
N VAL A 32 4.88 -4.63 -17.71
CA VAL A 32 4.49 -5.98 -18.14
C VAL A 32 3.27 -5.95 -19.06
N PHE A 33 2.29 -5.07 -18.81
CA PHE A 33 1.05 -5.02 -19.61
C PHE A 33 1.17 -4.25 -20.93
N ILE A 34 2.10 -3.30 -21.04
CA ILE A 34 2.38 -2.58 -22.30
C ILE A 34 2.67 -3.56 -23.45
N PRO A 35 3.66 -4.47 -23.38
CA PRO A 35 3.94 -5.40 -24.48
C PRO A 35 2.79 -6.37 -24.74
N VAL A 36 2.02 -6.74 -23.71
CA VAL A 36 0.81 -7.58 -23.86
C VAL A 36 -0.25 -6.86 -24.70
N ALA A 37 -0.41 -5.54 -24.54
CA ALA A 37 -1.35 -4.74 -25.32
C ALA A 37 -0.95 -4.58 -26.80
N PHE A 38 0.33 -4.80 -27.14
CA PHE A 38 0.86 -4.71 -28.51
C PHE A 38 1.17 -6.07 -29.14
N MET A 39 0.73 -7.17 -28.52
CA MET A 39 0.98 -8.51 -29.04
C MET A 39 0.22 -8.72 -30.37
N PRO A 40 0.89 -9.13 -31.47
CA PRO A 40 0.23 -9.42 -32.73
C PRO A 40 -0.46 -10.79 -32.74
N GLY A 41 -1.54 -10.92 -33.52
CA GLY A 41 -2.27 -12.18 -33.76
C GLY A 41 -3.63 -12.27 -33.05
N MET A 42 -4.35 -13.37 -33.29
CA MET A 42 -5.65 -13.67 -32.68
C MET A 42 -5.67 -13.49 -31.15
N PRO A 43 -4.71 -14.03 -30.36
CA PRO A 43 -4.73 -13.80 -28.91
C PRO A 43 -4.55 -12.32 -28.54
N GLY A 44 -3.78 -11.56 -29.32
CA GLY A 44 -3.51 -10.14 -29.07
C GLY A 44 -4.77 -9.26 -29.11
N GLU A 45 -5.69 -9.51 -30.05
CA GLU A 45 -6.95 -8.74 -30.14
C GLU A 45 -7.85 -8.92 -28.92
N TRP A 46 -7.86 -10.11 -28.31
CA TRP A 46 -8.62 -10.38 -27.08
C TRP A 46 -7.94 -9.80 -25.83
N PHE A 47 -6.60 -9.80 -25.78
CA PHE A 47 -5.85 -9.28 -24.63
C PHE A 47 -5.69 -7.75 -24.64
N ARG A 48 -5.79 -7.10 -25.79
CA ARG A 48 -5.66 -5.63 -25.91
C ARG A 48 -6.65 -4.84 -25.05
N PRO A 49 -7.98 -5.09 -25.09
CA PRO A 49 -8.92 -4.40 -24.20
C PRO A 49 -8.71 -4.75 -22.72
N PHE A 50 -8.28 -5.97 -22.41
CA PHE A 50 -7.97 -6.40 -21.05
C PHE A 50 -6.76 -5.65 -20.48
N ALA A 51 -5.63 -5.64 -21.20
CA ALA A 51 -4.41 -4.98 -20.78
C ALA A 51 -4.61 -3.47 -20.61
N LEU A 52 -5.40 -2.84 -21.49
CA LEU A 52 -5.74 -1.43 -21.39
C LEU A 52 -6.57 -1.13 -20.14
N THR A 53 -7.56 -1.97 -19.84
CA THR A 53 -8.41 -1.84 -18.64
C THR A 53 -7.60 -1.98 -17.36
N VAL A 54 -6.74 -3.00 -17.27
CA VAL A 54 -5.88 -3.22 -16.10
C VAL A 54 -4.93 -2.04 -15.90
N THR A 55 -4.28 -1.58 -16.97
CA THR A 55 -3.34 -0.46 -16.91
C THR A 55 -4.03 0.83 -16.42
N CYS A 56 -5.20 1.17 -16.98
CA CYS A 56 -5.98 2.32 -16.53
C CYS A 56 -6.45 2.16 -15.08
N SER A 57 -6.94 0.97 -14.68
CA SER A 57 -7.40 0.71 -13.32
C SER A 57 -6.27 0.87 -12.30
N VAL A 58 -5.08 0.38 -12.62
CA VAL A 58 -3.91 0.43 -11.75
C VAL A 58 -3.38 1.88 -11.61
N LEU A 59 -3.40 2.67 -12.69
CA LEU A 59 -3.05 4.10 -12.63
C LEU A 59 -4.03 4.91 -11.77
N VAL A 60 -5.33 4.66 -11.93
CA VAL A 60 -6.36 5.31 -11.11
C VAL A 60 -6.21 4.90 -9.64
N SER A 61 -5.95 3.60 -9.38
CA SER A 61 -5.70 3.09 -8.03
C SER A 61 -4.49 3.78 -7.38
N LEU A 62 -3.39 3.95 -8.11
CA LEU A 62 -2.21 4.67 -7.61
C LEU A 62 -2.54 6.12 -7.22
N GLY A 63 -3.30 6.83 -8.05
CA GLY A 63 -3.72 8.20 -7.75
C GLY A 63 -4.64 8.29 -6.53
N ILE A 64 -5.56 7.34 -6.40
CA ILE A 64 -6.47 7.24 -5.25
C ILE A 64 -5.68 6.91 -3.98
N SER A 65 -4.76 5.94 -4.01
CA SER A 65 -3.92 5.55 -2.87
C SER A 65 -3.05 6.71 -2.38
N PHE A 66 -2.38 7.43 -3.28
CA PHE A 66 -1.61 8.62 -2.90
C PHE A 66 -2.43 9.76 -2.28
N THR A 67 -3.74 9.78 -2.49
CA THR A 67 -4.62 10.84 -1.97
C THR A 67 -5.37 10.37 -0.73
N LEU A 68 -5.92 9.15 -0.75
CA LEU A 68 -6.71 8.58 0.34
C LEU A 68 -5.83 8.04 1.47
N ASP A 69 -4.69 7.39 1.19
CA ASP A 69 -3.83 6.86 2.25
C ASP A 69 -3.30 7.95 3.20
N PRO A 70 -2.81 9.12 2.75
CA PRO A 70 -2.43 10.19 3.69
C PRO A 70 -3.65 10.79 4.40
N MET A 71 -4.80 10.89 3.73
CA MET A 71 -6.02 11.42 4.34
C MET A 71 -6.55 10.50 5.46
N LEU A 72 -6.60 9.20 5.20
CA LEU A 72 -6.97 8.18 6.19
C LEU A 72 -5.96 8.11 7.33
N SER A 73 -4.66 8.13 7.05
CA SER A 73 -3.64 8.13 8.10
C SER A 73 -3.73 9.37 9.01
N ALA A 74 -4.08 10.53 8.44
CA ALA A 74 -4.28 11.76 9.20
C ALA A 74 -5.59 11.77 10.03
N TYR A 75 -6.69 11.21 9.50
CA TYR A 75 -8.01 11.26 10.13
C TYR A 75 -8.28 10.06 11.07
N TRP A 76 -7.90 8.85 10.66
CA TRP A 76 -8.07 7.59 11.40
C TRP A 76 -6.82 7.19 12.21
N GLY A 77 -5.92 8.14 12.47
CA GLY A 77 -4.76 7.93 13.32
C GLY A 77 -5.16 7.42 14.71
N ASP A 78 -4.73 6.19 15.00
CA ASP A 78 -4.91 5.44 16.25
C ASP A 78 -4.69 6.36 17.48
N PRO A 79 -5.53 6.27 18.54
CA PRO A 79 -5.28 7.00 19.78
C PRO A 79 -3.86 6.75 20.27
N ALA A 80 -3.22 7.79 20.80
CA ALA A 80 -1.80 7.78 21.19
C ALA A 80 -1.40 6.72 22.23
N ASP A 81 -2.36 5.97 22.79
CA ASP A 81 -2.22 5.13 23.98
C ASP A 81 -2.26 3.60 23.71
N HIS A 82 -2.12 3.14 22.46
CA HIS A 82 -2.07 1.68 22.20
C HIS A 82 -0.81 0.98 22.76
N HIS A 83 0.21 1.73 23.20
CA HIS A 83 1.38 1.19 23.89
C HIS A 83 1.10 0.80 25.37
N THR A 84 0.05 1.33 25.98
CA THR A 84 -0.33 1.09 27.40
C THR A 84 -1.60 0.25 27.55
N ALA A 85 -2.23 -0.14 26.44
CA ALA A 85 -3.40 -1.01 26.46
C ALA A 85 -3.03 -2.41 27.00
N PRO A 86 -3.71 -2.91 28.05
CA PRO A 86 -3.37 -4.19 28.66
C PRO A 86 -3.52 -5.33 27.64
N LYS A 87 -2.41 -5.98 27.25
CA LYS A 87 -2.39 -7.14 26.37
C LYS A 87 -3.28 -8.26 26.95
N LYS A 88 -4.51 -8.37 26.46
CA LYS A 88 -5.47 -9.41 26.88
C LYS A 88 -5.65 -10.48 25.80
N GLY A 89 -5.70 -11.73 26.26
CA GLY A 89 -6.04 -12.91 25.46
C GLY A 89 -5.04 -13.21 24.35
N LEU A 90 -5.48 -13.00 23.11
CA LEU A 90 -4.78 -13.40 21.89
C LEU A 90 -3.40 -12.73 21.75
N SER A 91 -3.24 -11.49 22.22
CA SER A 91 -1.96 -10.77 22.16
C SER A 91 -0.89 -11.32 23.09
N LYS A 92 -1.25 -12.04 24.16
CA LYS A 92 -0.28 -12.80 24.99
C LYS A 92 0.15 -14.10 24.31
N LEU A 93 -0.74 -14.76 23.59
CA LEU A 93 -0.39 -15.94 22.79
C LEU A 93 0.55 -15.58 21.64
N LEU A 94 0.24 -14.50 20.90
CA LEU A 94 1.15 -13.98 19.88
C LEU A 94 2.49 -13.54 20.46
N ALA A 95 2.52 -12.90 21.64
CA ALA A 95 3.78 -12.53 22.28
C ALA A 95 4.65 -13.76 22.61
N ARG A 96 4.05 -14.83 23.15
CA ARG A 96 4.78 -16.08 23.43
C ARG A 96 5.27 -16.79 22.17
N PHE A 97 4.54 -16.67 21.06
CA PHE A 97 4.97 -17.17 19.76
C PHE A 97 6.13 -16.33 19.20
N ASN A 98 6.01 -15.00 19.28
CA ASN A 98 7.06 -14.07 18.85
C ASN A 98 8.37 -14.33 19.60
N ASP A 99 8.33 -14.45 20.92
CA ASP A 99 9.52 -14.73 21.75
C ASP A 99 10.15 -16.12 21.49
N TRP A 100 9.39 -17.06 20.91
CA TRP A 100 9.91 -18.36 20.46
C TRP A 100 10.52 -18.27 19.06
N PHE A 101 9.94 -17.48 18.15
CA PHE A 101 10.42 -17.30 16.78
C PHE A 101 11.68 -16.42 16.71
N ASP A 102 11.79 -15.41 17.58
CA ASP A 102 12.96 -14.53 17.70
C ASP A 102 14.17 -15.20 18.38
N ARG A 103 14.09 -16.50 18.68
CA ARG A 103 15.11 -17.28 19.38
C ARG A 103 15.73 -18.32 18.45
#